data_AF-M1ZUX0-F1
#
_entry.id   AF-M1ZUX0-F1
#
_cell.length_a   1.000
_cell.length_b   1.000
_cell.length_c   1.000
_cell.angle_alpha   90.00
_cell.angle_beta   90.00
_cell.angle_gamma   90.00
#
_symmetry.space_group_name_H-M   'P 1'
#
loop_
_entity.id
_entity.type
_entity.pdbx_description
1 polymer ?
#
loop_
_entity_poly.entity_id
_entity_poly.type
_entity_poly.pdbx_seq_one_letter_code
_entity_poly.pdbx_strand_id
1 'polypeptide(L)' 'MDNSFKTLIESINAQIEVLHSNGYVIYDWENPEHFISKVEYDKNADEIVFKTMEDESK' A
#
# COMPACT_ATOMS: atom_id res chain seq x y z
N MET A 1 -3.10 -16.31 -10.52
CA MET A 1 -3.89 -15.32 -9.78
C MET A 1 -5.23 -15.21 -10.49
N ASP A 2 -6.32 -15.54 -9.81
CA ASP A 2 -7.66 -15.38 -10.37
C ASP A 2 -8.09 -13.91 -10.40
N ASN A 3 -9.15 -13.61 -11.15
CA ASN A 3 -9.64 -12.25 -11.32
C ASN A 3 -10.15 -11.65 -10.00
N SER A 4 -10.75 -12.44 -9.12
CA SER A 4 -11.22 -11.97 -7.80
C SER A 4 -10.08 -11.45 -6.93
N PHE A 5 -8.97 -12.18 -6.86
CA PHE A 5 -7.80 -11.79 -6.10
C PHE A 5 -7.15 -10.54 -6.70
N LYS A 6 -7.04 -10.48 -8.03
CA LYS A 6 -6.55 -9.28 -8.72
C LYS A 6 -7.42 -8.05 -8.38
N THR A 7 -8.75 -8.20 -8.45
CA THR A 7 -9.70 -7.13 -8.10
C THR A 7 -9.58 -6.68 -6.65
N LEU A 8 -9.32 -7.61 -5.71
CA LEU A 8 -9.08 -7.27 -4.31
C LEU A 8 -7.86 -6.35 -4.15
N ILE A 9 -6.73 -6.71 -4.76
CA ILE A 9 -5.49 -5.91 -4.70
C ILE A 9 -5.71 -4.52 -5.33
N GLU A 10 -6.36 -4.46 -6.50
CA GLU A 10 -6.69 -3.21 -7.17
C GLU A 10 -7.62 -2.32 -6.32
N SER A 11 -8.61 -2.91 -5.64
CA SER A 11 -9.52 -2.20 -4.74
C SER A 11 -8.83 -1.59 -3.53
N ILE A 12 -7.89 -2.33 -2.90
CA ILE A 12 -7.10 -1.82 -1.77
C ILE A 12 -6.24 -0.64 -2.23
N ASN A 13 -5.57 -0.77 -3.37
CA ASN A 13 -4.73 0.29 -3.92
C ASN A 13 -5.54 1.56 -4.26
N ALA A 14 -6.76 1.42 -4.80
CA ALA A 14 -7.64 2.56 -5.04
C ALA A 14 -8.03 3.28 -3.73
N GLN A 15 -8.26 2.54 -2.64
CA GLN A 15 -8.54 3.14 -1.33
C GLN A 15 -7.32 3.90 -0.78
N ILE A 16 -6.12 3.34 -0.90
CA ILE A 16 -4.86 4.01 -0.51
C ILE A 16 -4.68 5.32 -1.28
N GLU A 17 -4.90 5.29 -2.60
CA GLU A 17 -4.80 6.48 -3.45
C GLU A 17 -5.82 7.58 -3.05
N VAL A 18 -7.07 7.19 -2.78
CA VAL A 18 -8.10 8.12 -2.30
C VAL A 18 -7.68 8.74 -0.96
N LEU A 19 -7.16 7.94 -0.02
CA LEU A 19 -6.69 8.47 1.26
C LEU A 19 -5.54 9.47 1.09
N HIS A 20 -4.53 9.13 0.30
CA HIS A 20 -3.38 10.00 0.02
C HIS A 20 -3.79 11.31 -0.64
N SER A 21 -4.63 11.25 -1.67
CA SER A 21 -5.11 12.44 -2.39
C SER A 21 -5.92 13.40 -1.50
N ASN A 22 -6.45 12.91 -0.37
CA ASN A 22 -7.16 13.70 0.63
C ASN A 22 -6.31 14.04 1.87
N GLY A 23 -4.99 13.78 1.84
CA GLY A 23 -4.06 14.10 2.93
C GLY A 23 -4.11 13.14 4.12
N TYR A 24 -4.77 11.98 3.99
CA TYR A 24 -4.89 10.96 5.03
C TYR A 24 -3.85 9.85 4.82
N VAL A 25 -2.58 10.17 5.06
CA VAL A 25 -1.46 9.24 4.85
C VAL A 25 -1.41 8.18 5.96
N ILE A 26 -1.24 6.90 5.59
CA ILE A 26 -1.05 5.79 6.53
C ILE A 26 0.45 5.53 6.69
N TYR A 27 1.01 5.87 7.86
CA TYR A 27 2.43 5.69 8.16
C TYR A 27 2.75 4.27 8.63
N ASP A 28 3.97 3.83 8.32
CA ASP A 28 4.55 2.62 8.90
C ASP A 28 4.95 2.91 10.35
N TRP A 29 4.43 2.13 11.29
CA TRP A 29 4.74 2.29 12.71
C TRP A 29 6.20 1.96 13.04
N GLU A 30 6.79 1.00 12.33
CA GLU A 30 8.18 0.59 12.55
C GLU A 30 9.17 1.55 11.85
N ASN A 31 8.70 2.28 10.83
CA ASN A 31 9.47 3.30 10.09
C ASN A 31 8.66 4.61 9.96
N PRO A 32 8.60 5.47 11.01
CA PRO A 32 7.70 6.64 11.04
C PRO A 32 7.94 7.74 9.99
N GLU A 33 9.10 7.69 9.32
CA GLU A 33 9.48 8.55 8.19
C GLU A 33 8.92 8.02 6.86
N HIS A 34 8.25 6.87 6.87
CA HIS A 34 7.73 6.20 5.68
C HIS A 34 6.21 6.01 5.76
N PHE A 35 5.55 6.02 4.61
CA PHE A 35 4.12 5.76 4.48
C PHE A 35 3.81 4.68 3.45
N ILE A 36 2.70 3.97 3.64
CA ILE A 36 2.26 2.89 2.76
C ILE A 36 1.84 3.48 1.41
N SER A 37 2.54 3.16 0.32
CA SER A 37 2.24 3.64 -1.03
C SER A 37 1.28 2.74 -1.80
N LYS A 38 1.36 1.42 -1.57
CA LYS A 38 0.51 0.41 -2.22
C LYS A 38 0.63 -0.94 -1.52
N VAL A 39 -0.25 -1.86 -1.87
CA VAL A 39 -0.09 -3.30 -1.63
C VAL A 39 0.16 -4.05 -2.93
N GLU A 40 0.93 -5.13 -2.85
CA GLU A 40 1.18 -6.05 -3.96
C GLU A 40 1.27 -7.49 -3.46
N TYR A 41 1.10 -8.44 -4.37
CA TYR A 41 1.26 -9.85 -4.08
C TYR A 41 2.67 -10.31 -4.46
N ASP A 42 3.43 -10.78 -3.46
CA ASP A 42 4.72 -11.43 -3.65
C ASP A 42 4.50 -12.92 -3.95
N LYS A 43 4.74 -13.29 -5.22
CA LYS A 43 4.59 -14.68 -5.70
C LYS A 43 5.63 -15.64 -5.10
N ASN A 44 6.76 -15.14 -4.61
CA ASN A 44 7.82 -15.98 -4.08
C ASN A 44 7.50 -16.38 -2.63
N ALA A 45 6.97 -15.44 -1.86
CA ALA A 45 6.55 -15.66 -0.47
C ALA A 45 5.12 -16.18 -0.33
N ASP A 46 4.30 -16.06 -1.39
CA ASP A 46 2.84 -16.30 -1.35
C ASP A 46 2.12 -15.39 -0.33
N GLU A 47 2.53 -14.12 -0.29
CA GLU A 47 2.06 -13.13 0.69
C GLU A 47 1.61 -11.84 0.03
N ILE A 48 0.71 -11.11 0.69
CA ILE A 48 0.41 -9.71 0.35
C ILE A 48 1.31 -8.83 1.21
N VAL A 49 2.12 -8.02 0.54
CA VAL A 49 3.03 -7.08 1.18
C VAL A 49 2.62 -5.66 0.86
N PHE A 50 2.90 -4.73 1.77
CA PHE A 50 2.83 -3.31 1.48
C PHE A 50 4.19 -2.81 1.01
N LYS A 51 4.18 -1.77 0.18
CA LYS A 51 5.36 -0.97 -0.14
C LYS A 51 5.21 0.37 0.55
N THR A 52 6.34 0.95 0.92
CA THR A 52 6.39 2.28 1.50
C THR A 52 7.10 3.28 0.58
N MET A 53 6.88 4.56 0.84
CA MET A 53 7.66 5.68 0.31
C MET A 53 8.10 6.55 1.49
N GLU A 54 9.25 7.19 1.35
CA GLU A 54 9.76 8.16 2.33
C GLU A 54 8.93 9.45 2.27
N ASP A 55 8.63 10.01 3.42
CA ASP A 55 8.01 11.33 3.57
C ASP A 55 9.11 12.40 3.70
N GLU A 56 9.55 12.94 2.56
CA GLU A 56 10.60 13.98 2.49
C GLU A 56 10.27 15.28 3.25
N SER A 57 9.04 15.42 3.76
CA SER A 57 8.63 16.59 4.54
C SER A 57 8.99 16.49 6.04
N LYS A 58 9.42 15.32 6.51
CA LYS A 58 9.82 15.06 7.89
C LYS A 58 11.32 15.13 8.12
#